data_AF-A0A4Y2T8S8-F1
#
_entry.id   AF-A0A4Y2T8S8-F1
#
_cell.length_a   1.000
_cell.length_b   1.000
_cell.length_c   1.000
_cell.angle_alpha   90.00
_cell.angle_beta   90.00
_cell.angle_gamma   90.00
#
_symmetry.space_group_name_H-M   'P 1'
#
loop_
_entity.id
_entity.type
_entity.pdbx_description
1 polymer ?
#
loop_
_entity_poly.entity_id
_entity_poly.type
_entity_poly.pdbx_seq_one_letter_code
_entity_poly.pdbx_strand_id
1 'polypeptide(L)'
;MLQAGARQSDIVRELNVHRSVIYRLWNHYQRDKNASRRRGSGRRRITITADDRYLLQCARCRRTLTARHLPSQLSAAAGRPTFRQTVSRRLHEGGLFARRHVVCVPLSLEHVRARLH
;
A
#
# COMPACT_ATOMS: atom_id res chain seq x y z
N MET A 1 -26.74 20.65 18.46
CA MET A 1 -27.60 21.50 17.59
C MET A 1 -28.75 20.70 16.99
N LEU A 2 -28.54 19.81 16.01
CA LEU A 2 -29.65 19.04 15.39
C LEU A 2 -30.39 18.11 16.37
N GLN A 3 -29.66 17.41 17.26
CA GLN A 3 -30.28 16.58 18.30
C GLN A 3 -30.98 17.41 19.40
N ALA A 4 -30.62 18.68 19.53
CA ALA A 4 -31.24 19.61 20.47
C ALA A 4 -32.44 20.35 19.85
N GLY A 5 -32.92 19.92 18.67
CA GLY A 5 -34.09 20.48 18.00
C GLY A 5 -33.84 21.74 17.16
N ALA A 6 -32.58 22.19 17.00
CA ALA A 6 -32.27 23.39 16.23
C ALA A 6 -32.61 23.21 14.73
N ARG A 7 -33.17 24.25 14.10
CA ARG A 7 -33.55 24.23 12.69
C ARG A 7 -32.31 24.21 11.80
N GLN A 8 -32.34 23.43 10.72
CA GLN A 8 -31.21 23.33 9.78
C GLN A 8 -30.78 24.68 9.18
N SER A 9 -31.71 25.63 8.99
CA SER A 9 -31.41 26.97 8.48
C SER A 9 -30.50 27.77 9.39
N ASP A 10 -30.70 27.62 10.70
CA ASP A 10 -30.01 28.42 11.71
C ASP A 10 -28.58 27.89 11.86
N ILE A 11 -28.44 26.56 11.84
CA ILE A 11 -27.14 25.87 11.82
C ILE A 11 -26.34 26.22 10.57
N VAL A 12 -26.98 26.32 9.40
CA VAL A 12 -26.33 26.73 8.15
C VAL A 12 -25.74 28.15 8.26
N ARG A 13 -26.50 29.08 8.85
CA ARG A 13 -26.06 30.46 9.06
C ARG A 13 -24.95 30.55 10.10
N GLU A 14 -25.10 29.84 11.21
CA GLU A 14 -24.13 29.85 12.32
C GLU A 14 -22.79 29.21 11.93
N LEU A 15 -22.82 28.08 11.22
CA LEU A 15 -21.62 27.38 10.79
C LEU A 15 -21.06 27.89 9.45
N ASN A 16 -21.75 28.82 8.78
CA ASN A 16 -21.41 29.34 7.46
C ASN A 16 -21.07 28.22 6.43
N VAL A 17 -21.87 27.16 6.41
CA VAL A 17 -21.71 26.02 5.48
C VAL A 17 -22.93 25.84 4.61
N HIS A 18 -22.73 25.32 3.41
CA HIS A 18 -23.84 25.07 2.50
C HIS A 18 -24.84 24.03 3.07
N ARG A 19 -26.15 24.23 2.84
CA ARG A 19 -27.23 23.37 3.35
C ARG A 19 -27.03 21.88 3.02
N SER A 20 -26.44 21.57 1.86
CA SER A 20 -26.15 20.18 1.47
C SER A 20 -25.16 19.48 2.40
N VAL A 21 -24.25 20.21 3.05
CA VAL A 21 -23.30 19.66 4.03
C VAL A 21 -24.04 19.16 5.26
N ILE A 22 -24.92 20.00 5.83
CA ILE A 22 -25.74 19.65 7.00
C ILE A 22 -26.66 18.46 6.67
N TYR A 23 -27.31 18.47 5.51
CA TYR A 23 -28.18 17.37 5.07
C TYR A 23 -27.42 16.04 4.94
N ARG A 24 -26.25 16.05 4.27
CA ARG A 24 -25.41 14.85 4.11
C ARG A 24 -24.88 14.33 5.44
N LEU A 25 -24.44 15.24 6.31
CA LEU A 25 -23.91 14.89 7.63
C LEU A 25 -25.00 14.31 8.53
N TRP A 26 -26.19 14.90 8.54
CA TRP A 26 -27.33 14.40 9.31
C TRP A 26 -27.76 13.01 8.85
N ASN A 27 -27.89 12.79 7.54
CA ASN A 27 -28.23 11.48 7.00
C ASN A 27 -27.14 10.42 7.30
N HIS A 28 -25.87 10.80 7.22
CA HIS A 28 -24.76 9.92 7.58
C HIS A 28 -24.82 9.55 9.07
N TYR A 29 -25.03 10.54 9.95
CA TYR A 29 -25.13 10.34 11.38
C TYR A 29 -26.35 9.48 11.75
N GLN A 30 -27.50 9.68 11.09
CA GLN A 30 -28.68 8.86 11.40
C GLN A 30 -28.49 7.39 11.06
N ARG A 31 -27.80 7.10 9.95
CA ARG A 31 -27.52 5.73 9.54
C ARG A 31 -26.44 5.05 10.38
N ASP A 32 -25.31 5.72 10.56
CA ASP A 32 -24.10 5.10 11.08
C ASP A 32 -23.83 5.46 12.56
N LYS A 33 -24.67 6.32 13.17
CA LYS A 33 -24.47 6.96 14.49
C LYS A 33 -23.06 7.55 14.65
N ASN A 34 -22.50 7.98 13.53
CA ASN A 34 -21.14 8.45 13.41
C ASN A 34 -21.10 9.68 12.50
N ALA A 35 -20.39 10.71 12.95
CA ALA A 35 -20.17 11.95 12.21
C ALA A 35 -18.77 12.03 11.60
N SER A 36 -17.90 11.04 11.88
CA SER A 36 -16.54 11.01 11.34
C SER A 36 -16.58 10.81 9.83
N ARG A 37 -15.69 11.50 9.10
CA ARG A 37 -15.53 11.29 7.68
C ARG A 37 -15.13 9.83 7.39
N ARG A 38 -15.86 9.18 6.48
CA ARG A 38 -15.47 7.86 5.95
C ARG A 38 -14.09 7.93 5.32
N ARG A 39 -13.24 6.93 5.59
CA ARG A 39 -11.98 6.76 4.85
C ARG A 39 -12.32 6.52 3.38
N GLY A 40 -11.73 7.32 2.50
CA GLY A 40 -11.87 7.12 1.07
C GLY A 40 -11.25 5.79 0.64
N SER A 41 -11.87 5.11 -0.32
CA SER A 41 -11.20 4.04 -1.06
C SER A 41 -10.15 4.68 -1.97
N GLY A 42 -8.87 4.34 -1.75
CA GLY A 42 -7.79 4.76 -2.63
C GLY A 42 -7.87 4.10 -4.02
N ARG A 43 -6.98 4.51 -4.92
CA ARG A 43 -6.83 3.86 -6.23
C ARG A 43 -6.54 2.37 -6.06
N ARG A 44 -7.23 1.53 -6.84
CA ARG A 44 -6.98 0.07 -6.87
C ARG A 44 -5.53 -0.21 -7.22
N ARG A 45 -4.93 -1.13 -6.46
CA ARG A 45 -3.55 -1.59 -6.64
C ARG A 45 -3.45 -2.49 -7.86
N ILE A 46 -2.36 -2.32 -8.63
CA ILE A 46 -2.06 -3.20 -9.78
C ILE A 46 -1.55 -4.57 -9.30
N THR A 47 -0.75 -4.61 -8.22
CA THR A 47 -0.29 -5.86 -7.61
C THR A 47 -1.31 -6.39 -6.62
N ILE A 48 -1.41 -7.72 -6.55
CA ILE A 48 -2.24 -8.43 -5.57
C ILE A 48 -1.36 -9.00 -4.45
N THR A 49 -1.99 -9.52 -3.40
CA THR A 49 -1.30 -10.09 -2.23
C THR A 49 -0.33 -11.23 -2.59
N ALA A 50 -0.61 -12.03 -3.63
CA ALA A 50 0.30 -13.08 -4.10
C ALA A 50 1.60 -12.51 -4.69
N ASP A 51 1.52 -11.48 -5.54
CA ASP A 51 2.69 -10.76 -6.05
C ASP A 51 3.53 -10.17 -4.93
N ASP A 52 2.87 -9.51 -3.97
CA ASP A 52 3.56 -8.88 -2.85
C ASP A 52 4.33 -9.94 -2.03
N ARG A 53 3.74 -11.12 -1.78
CA ARG A 53 4.44 -12.26 -1.16
C ARG A 53 5.60 -12.78 -1.99
N TYR A 54 5.41 -12.96 -3.30
CA TYR A 54 6.46 -13.39 -4.22
C TYR A 54 7.66 -12.42 -4.20
N LEU A 55 7.41 -11.11 -4.28
CA LEU A 55 8.43 -10.07 -4.24
C LEU A 55 9.24 -10.11 -2.94
N LEU A 56 8.56 -10.22 -1.79
CA LEU A 56 9.23 -10.29 -0.49
C LEU A 56 10.07 -11.57 -0.35
N GLN A 57 9.56 -12.70 -0.83
CA GLN A 57 10.30 -13.96 -0.82
C GLN A 57 11.54 -13.90 -1.72
N CYS A 58 11.38 -13.41 -2.96
CA CYS A 58 12.50 -13.25 -3.89
C CYS A 58 13.58 -12.31 -3.34
N ALA A 59 13.18 -11.17 -2.76
CA ALA A 59 14.13 -10.22 -2.17
C ALA A 59 14.87 -10.79 -0.94
N ARG A 60 14.22 -11.66 -0.15
CA ARG A 60 14.85 -12.33 1.00
C ARG A 60 15.79 -13.47 0.58
N CYS A 61 15.34 -14.33 -0.33
CA CYS A 61 16.10 -15.51 -0.78
C CYS A 61 17.26 -15.13 -1.71
N ARG A 62 17.09 -14.11 -2.55
CA ARG A 62 18.06 -13.72 -3.57
C ARG A 62 18.50 -12.28 -3.33
N ARG A 63 19.40 -12.11 -2.36
CA ARG A 63 19.90 -10.79 -1.90
C ARG A 63 20.59 -9.96 -2.99
N THR A 64 20.98 -10.57 -4.12
CA THR A 64 21.56 -9.90 -5.30
C THR A 64 20.51 -9.34 -6.26
N LEU A 65 19.23 -9.70 -6.12
CA LEU A 65 18.17 -9.20 -7.00
C LEU A 65 17.72 -7.80 -6.60
N THR A 66 18.07 -6.83 -7.44
CA THR A 66 17.64 -5.44 -7.30
C THR A 66 16.20 -5.23 -7.81
N ALA A 67 15.56 -4.16 -7.33
CA ALA A 67 14.28 -3.66 -7.85
C ALA A 67 14.29 -3.31 -9.36
N ARG A 68 15.44 -3.36 -10.05
CA ARG A 68 15.55 -3.30 -11.51
C ARG A 68 15.23 -4.62 -12.20
N HIS A 69 15.54 -5.77 -11.57
CA HIS A 69 15.38 -7.11 -12.16
C HIS A 69 14.05 -7.77 -11.78
N LEU A 70 13.54 -7.46 -10.59
CA LEU A 70 12.27 -8.01 -10.10
C LEU A 70 11.03 -7.70 -10.96
N PRO A 71 10.90 -6.51 -11.59
CA PRO A 71 9.72 -6.20 -12.40
C PRO A 71 9.55 -7.12 -13.62
N SER A 72 10.63 -7.43 -14.34
CA SER A 72 10.54 -8.33 -15.50
C SER A 72 10.17 -9.75 -15.09
N GLN A 73 10.76 -10.25 -14.00
CA GLN A 73 10.42 -11.58 -13.46
C GLN A 73 8.95 -11.67 -13.02
N LEU A 74 8.46 -10.66 -12.29
CA LEU A 74 7.07 -10.62 -11.86
C LEU A 74 6.12 -10.45 -13.05
N SER A 75 6.49 -9.63 -14.03
CA SER A 75 5.67 -9.44 -15.24
C SER A 75 5.54 -10.73 -16.05
N ALA A 76 6.63 -11.49 -16.18
CA ALA A 76 6.63 -12.79 -16.85
C ALA A 76 5.76 -13.82 -16.11
N ALA A 77 5.82 -13.84 -14.77
CA ALA A 77 5.03 -14.77 -13.96
C ALA A 77 3.53 -14.41 -13.88
N ALA A 78 3.22 -13.11 -13.79
CA ALA A 78 1.87 -12.62 -13.55
C ALA A 78 1.12 -12.20 -14.83
N GLY A 79 1.78 -12.18 -15.99
CA GLY A 79 1.19 -11.79 -17.28
C GLY A 79 0.73 -10.33 -17.35
N ARG A 80 1.20 -9.48 -16.42
CA ARG A 80 0.82 -8.06 -16.32
C ARG A 80 2.05 -7.16 -16.22
N PRO A 81 2.03 -5.97 -16.85
CA PRO A 81 3.15 -5.05 -16.75
C PRO A 81 3.33 -4.61 -15.29
N THR A 82 4.54 -4.77 -14.78
CA THR A 82 4.92 -4.27 -13.46
C THR A 82 6.06 -3.27 -13.58
N PHE A 83 5.94 -2.17 -12.84
CA PHE A 83 6.91 -1.08 -12.88
C PHE A 83 7.87 -1.16 -11.70
N ARG A 84 9.11 -0.76 -11.92
CA ARG A 84 10.14 -0.65 -10.88
C ARG A 84 9.67 0.14 -9.65
N GLN A 85 8.94 1.24 -9.87
CA GLN A 85 8.41 2.06 -8.78
C GLN A 85 7.40 1.30 -7.92
N THR A 86 6.54 0.49 -8.55
CA THR A 86 5.58 -0.37 -7.85
C THR A 86 6.31 -1.40 -7.00
N VAL A 87 7.28 -2.12 -7.59
CA VAL A 87 8.08 -3.12 -6.86
C VAL A 87 8.83 -2.47 -5.70
N SER A 88 9.47 -1.32 -5.92
CA SER A 88 10.18 -0.59 -4.87
C SER A 88 9.24 -0.22 -3.71
N ARG A 89 8.04 0.30 -4.01
CA ARG A 89 7.03 0.60 -2.98
C ARG A 89 6.64 -0.65 -2.19
N ARG A 90 6.48 -1.81 -2.85
CA ARG A 90 6.13 -3.07 -2.16
C ARG A 90 7.22 -3.60 -1.26
N LEU A 91 8.46 -3.52 -1.71
CA LEU A 91 9.60 -3.89 -0.87
C LEU A 91 9.70 -2.96 0.35
N HIS A 92 9.47 -1.65 0.15
CA HIS A 92 9.41 -0.68 1.25
C HIS A 92 8.25 -0.96 2.24
N GLU A 93 7.04 -1.23 1.74
CA GLU A 93 5.88 -1.61 2.56
C GLU A 93 6.17 -2.88 3.39
N GLY A 94 6.95 -3.82 2.85
CA GLY A 94 7.41 -5.02 3.57
C GLY A 94 8.70 -4.86 4.36
N GLY A 95 9.20 -3.63 4.58
CA GLY A 95 10.38 -3.36 5.40
C GLY A 95 11.72 -3.73 4.76
N LEU A 96 11.76 -4.03 3.46
CA LEU A 96 12.98 -4.35 2.72
C LEU A 96 13.53 -3.09 2.04
N PHE A 97 14.29 -2.30 2.79
CA PHE A 97 14.92 -1.06 2.32
C PHE A 97 16.45 -1.15 2.44
N ALA A 98 17.12 -1.88 1.56
CA ALA A 98 18.58 -1.92 1.60
C ALA A 98 19.18 -0.65 0.97
N ARG A 99 19.76 0.23 1.79
CA ARG A 99 20.54 1.41 1.35
C ARG A 99 21.99 1.06 0.96
N ARG A 100 22.46 -0.14 1.33
CA ARG A 100 23.83 -0.61 1.11
C ARG A 100 23.77 -1.98 0.44
N HIS A 101 24.39 -2.11 -0.74
CA HIS A 101 24.45 -3.38 -1.47
C HIS A 101 25.18 -4.42 -0.60
N VAL A 102 24.61 -5.61 -0.43
CA VAL A 102 25.35 -6.71 0.19
C VAL A 102 26.38 -7.17 -0.83
N VAL A 103 27.66 -6.88 -0.55
CA VAL A 103 28.77 -7.43 -1.34
C VAL A 103 28.93 -8.89 -0.92
N CYS A 104 28.21 -9.79 -1.60
CA CYS A 104 28.53 -11.21 -1.53
C CYS A 104 29.76 -11.44 -2.42
N VAL A 105 30.90 -11.80 -1.82
CA VAL A 105 32.03 -12.34 -2.59
C VAL A 105 31.57 -13.67 -3.20
N PRO A 106 31.57 -13.82 -4.53
CA PRO A 106 31.21 -15.08 -5.16
C PRO A 106 32.15 -16.18 -4.65
N LEU A 107 31.59 -17.20 -4.01
CA LEU A 107 32.38 -18.37 -3.62
C LEU A 107 32.70 -19.18 -4.88
N SER A 108 33.98 -19.47 -5.08
CA SER A 108 34.41 -20.50 -6.04
C SER A 108 33.70 -21.83 -5.74
N LEU A 109 33.47 -22.62 -6.79
CA LEU A 109 32.86 -23.95 -6.69
C LEU A 109 33.59 -24.86 -5.69
N GLU A 110 34.91 -24.73 -5.61
CA GLU A 110 35.76 -25.45 -4.65
C GLU A 110 35.40 -25.12 -3.20
N HIS A 111 35.18 -23.82 -2.89
CA HIS A 111 34.76 -23.39 -1.55
C HIS A 111 33.34 -23.83 -1.20
N VAL A 112 32.46 -24.00 -2.20
CA VAL A 112 31.09 -24.51 -1.98
C VAL A 112 31.13 -26.00 -1.64
N ARG A 113 31.92 -26.79 -2.38
CA ARG A 113 32.08 -28.23 -2.14
C ARG A 113 32.68 -28.51 -0.76
N ALA A 114 33.73 -27.78 -0.38
CA ALA A 114 34.39 -27.94 0.92
C ALA A 114 33.48 -27.65 2.14
N ARG A 115 32.33 -27.00 1.95
CA ARG A 115 31.35 -26.71 3.01
C ARG A 115 30.19 -27.71 3.08
N LEU A 116 30.07 -28.59 2.09
CA LEU A 116 29.02 -29.60 2.00
C LEU A 116 29.49 -30.99 2.46
N HIS A 117 30.78 -31.13 2.79
CA HIS A 117 31.39 -32.28 3.44
C HIS A 117 31.68 -31.95 4.90
#